data_AF-A0A848YEX0-F1
#
_entry.id   AF-A0A848YEX0-F1
#
_cell.length_a   1.000
_cell.length_b   1.000
_cell.length_c   1.000
_cell.angle_alpha   90.00
_cell.angle_beta   90.00
_cell.angle_gamma   90.00
#
_symmetry.space_group_name_H-M   'P 1'
#
loop_
_entity.id
_entity.type
_entity.pdbx_description
1 polymer ?
#
loop_
_entity_poly.entity_id
_entity_poly.type
_entity_poly.pdbx_seq_one_letter_code
_entity_poly.pdbx_strand_id
1 'polypeptide(L)' 'MKTRAAVAFEAGKPLEICEVDLDGPKEGEVLVEVKATGVCHTDEFTRSGADPEGLFPAILGHEGAGVVVDTGPGVTTLK' A
#
# COMPACT_ATOMS: atom_id res chain seq x y z
N MET A 1 9.45 -8.63 6.18
CA MET A 1 8.69 -8.83 7.43
C MET A 1 7.26 -9.25 7.08
N LYS A 2 6.65 -10.11 7.91
CA LYS A 2 5.23 -10.43 7.77
C LYS A 2 4.38 -9.25 8.23
N THR A 3 3.45 -8.82 7.39
CA THR A 3 2.52 -7.72 7.71
C THR A 3 1.13 -8.01 7.15
N ARG A 4 0.11 -7.37 7.71
CA ARG A 4 -1.27 -7.53 7.29
C ARG A 4 -1.65 -6.45 6.29
N ALA A 5 -2.27 -6.82 5.17
CA ALA A 5 -2.74 -5.90 4.14
C ALA A 5 -4.13 -6.28 3.64
N ALA A 6 -4.86 -5.30 3.09
CA ALA A 6 -6.08 -5.53 2.32
C ALA A 6 -5.71 -5.63 0.83
N VAL A 7 -5.90 -6.80 0.24
CA VAL A 7 -5.49 -7.11 -1.13
C VAL A 7 -6.72 -7.20 -2.02
N ALA A 8 -6.71 -6.47 -3.14
CA ALA A 8 -7.62 -6.69 -4.24
C ALA A 8 -7.00 -7.73 -5.18
N PHE A 9 -7.50 -8.97 -5.17
CA PHE A 9 -6.99 -10.01 -6.07
C PHE A 9 -7.51 -9.87 -7.50
N GLU A 10 -8.75 -9.42 -7.66
CA GLU A 10 -9.42 -9.26 -8.95
C GLU A 10 -10.33 -8.02 -8.92
N ALA A 11 -10.53 -7.41 -10.09
CA ALA A 11 -11.48 -6.32 -10.27
C ALA A 11 -12.90 -6.72 -9.82
N GLY A 12 -13.57 -5.80 -9.13
CA GLY A 12 -14.94 -5.94 -8.66
C GLY A 12 -15.12 -6.85 -7.43
N LYS A 13 -14.09 -7.60 -7.00
CA LYS A 13 -14.17 -8.48 -5.82
C LYS A 13 -13.92 -7.73 -4.51
N PRO A 14 -14.50 -8.19 -3.38
CA PRO A 14 -14.17 -7.66 -2.07
C PRO A 14 -12.66 -7.75 -1.80
N LEU A 15 -12.13 -6.80 -1.02
CA LEU A 15 -10.75 -6.88 -0.53
C LEU A 15 -10.62 -8.05 0.46
N GLU A 16 -9.52 -8.78 0.35
CA GLU A 16 -9.18 -9.85 1.27
C GLU A 16 -8.08 -9.42 2.22
N ILE A 17 -8.22 -9.76 3.50
CA ILE A 17 -7.20 -9.48 4.50
C ILE A 17 -6.18 -10.61 4.47
N CYS A 18 -4.97 -10.29 4.02
CA CYS A 18 -3.89 -11.24 3.85
C CYS A 18 -2.70 -10.91 4.75
N GLU A 19 -1.93 -11.93 5.10
CA GLU A 19 -0.56 -11.75 5.56
C GLU A 19 0.37 -11.75 4.33
N VAL A 20 1.19 -10.72 4.19
CA VAL A 20 2.12 -10.53 3.07
C VAL A 20 3.55 -10.37 3.58
N ASP A 21 4.51 -10.71 2.72
CA ASP A 21 5.94 -10.45 2.94
C ASP A 21 6.29 -9.06 2.38
N LEU A 22 6.72 -8.17 3.27
CA LEU A 22 7.22 -6.84 2.91
C LEU A 22 8.73 -6.77 3.13
N ASP A 23 9.49 -6.59 2.07
CA ASP A 23 10.95 -6.40 2.17
C ASP A 23 11.29 -5.07 2.86
N GLY A 24 12.52 -4.97 3.37
CA GLY A 24 13.04 -3.70 3.89
C GLY A 24 13.27 -2.67 2.77
N PRO A 25 13.38 -1.37 3.10
CA PRO A 25 13.52 -0.33 2.10
C PRO A 25 14.85 -0.42 1.35
N LYS A 26 14.81 -0.31 0.03
CA LYS A 26 15.98 -0.22 -0.84
C LYS A 26 16.48 1.22 -0.94
N GLU A 27 17.55 1.44 -1.71
CA GLU A 27 18.10 2.79 -1.94
C GLU A 27 17.01 3.77 -2.40
N GLY A 28 16.91 4.90 -1.69
CA GLY A 28 15.90 5.94 -1.95
C GLY A 28 14.49 5.64 -1.43
N GLU A 29 14.24 4.48 -0.83
CA GLU A 29 12.92 4.10 -0.30
C GLU A 29 12.79 4.39 1.20
N VAL A 30 11.54 4.57 1.65
CA VAL A 30 11.18 4.79 3.06
C VAL A 30 10.15 3.75 3.46
N LEU A 31 10.40 3.07 4.58
CA LEU A 31 9.44 2.15 5.16
C LEU A 31 8.60 2.90 6.19
N VAL A 32 7.28 2.89 5.97
CA VAL A 32 6.32 3.59 6.82
C VAL A 32 5.36 2.58 7.44
N GLU A 33 5.22 2.63 8.77
CA GLU A 33 4.13 1.95 9.46
C GLU A 33 2.86 2.81 9.38
N VAL A 34 1.94 2.41 8.50
CA VAL A 34 0.64 3.09 8.33
C VAL A 34 -0.20 2.88 9.58
N LYS A 35 -0.51 3.97 10.30
CA LYS A 35 -1.31 3.94 11.54
C LYS A 35 -2.80 4.13 11.26
N ALA A 36 -3.13 4.93 10.26
CA ALA A 36 -4.49 5.16 9.80
C ALA A 36 -4.50 5.44 8.30
N THR A 37 -5.57 5.01 7.63
CA THR A 37 -5.81 5.30 6.22
C THR A 37 -7.31 5.52 5.97
N GLY A 38 -7.63 6.47 5.10
CA GLY A 38 -8.97 6.68 4.57
C GLY A 38 -9.25 5.79 3.36
N VAL A 39 -10.51 5.78 2.94
CA VAL A 39 -10.94 5.17 1.67
C VAL A 39 -11.60 6.26 0.85
N CYS A 40 -11.12 6.45 -0.36
CA CYS A 40 -11.58 7.44 -1.29
C CYS A 40 -12.26 6.79 -2.49
N HIS A 41 -13.00 7.58 -3.27
CA HIS A 41 -13.63 7.10 -4.50
C HIS A 41 -12.60 6.57 -5.50
N THR A 42 -11.39 7.12 -5.54
CA THR A 42 -10.33 6.63 -6.44
C THR A 42 -9.96 5.18 -6.13
N ASP A 43 -9.90 4.79 -4.85
CA ASP A 43 -9.63 3.40 -4.48
C ASP A 43 -10.72 2.47 -4.99
N GLU A 44 -12.00 2.87 -4.88
CA GLU A 44 -13.13 2.12 -5.42
C GLU A 44 -13.15 2.10 -6.94
N PHE A 45 -12.79 3.21 -7.60
CA PHE A 45 -12.72 3.30 -9.06
C PHE A 45 -11.73 2.26 -9.61
N THR A 46 -10.55 2.17 -9.02
CA THR A 46 -9.58 1.13 -9.36
C THR A 46 -10.08 -0.26 -8.95
N ARG A 47 -10.49 -0.48 -7.69
CA ARG A 47 -10.98 -1.78 -7.19
C ARG A 47 -12.12 -2.36 -8.05
N SER A 48 -13.04 -1.51 -8.51
CA SER A 48 -14.19 -1.91 -9.32
C SER A 48 -13.80 -2.43 -10.71
N GLY A 49 -12.60 -2.11 -11.19
CA GLY A 49 -12.14 -2.40 -12.56
C GLY A 49 -12.54 -1.35 -13.60
N ALA A 50 -13.09 -0.21 -13.17
CA ALA A 50 -13.45 0.89 -14.06
C ALA A 50 -12.23 1.74 -14.46
N ASP A 51 -11.15 1.67 -13.69
CA ASP A 51 -9.86 2.27 -14.00
C ASP A 51 -9.12 1.48 -15.10
N PRO A 52 -8.89 2.06 -16.29
CA PRO A 52 -8.16 1.39 -17.37
C PRO A 52 -6.68 1.16 -17.05
N GLU A 53 -6.12 1.84 -16.04
CA GLU A 53 -4.75 1.64 -15.55
C GLU A 53 -4.68 0.64 -14.39
N GLY A 54 -5.83 0.16 -13.91
CA GLY A 54 -5.92 -0.76 -12.78
C GLY A 54 -5.22 -2.09 -13.05
N LEU A 55 -4.25 -2.43 -12.20
CA LEU A 55 -3.53 -3.70 -12.25
C LEU A 55 -3.82 -4.50 -10.98
N PHE A 56 -4.00 -5.81 -11.13
CA PHE A 56 -4.31 -6.74 -10.05
C PHE A 56 -3.34 -7.93 -10.07
N PRO A 57 -2.95 -8.49 -8.90
CA PRO A 57 -3.37 -8.10 -7.55
C PRO A 57 -2.73 -6.78 -7.09
N ALA A 58 -3.46 -6.02 -6.26
CA ALA A 58 -2.99 -4.73 -5.74
C ALA A 58 -3.36 -4.53 -4.26
N ILE A 59 -2.49 -3.83 -3.54
CA ILE A 59 -2.81 -3.19 -2.25
C ILE A 59 -3.05 -1.72 -2.56
N LEU A 60 -4.32 -1.30 -2.47
CA LEU A 60 -4.77 0.06 -2.77
C LEU A 60 -4.62 0.97 -1.54
N GLY A 61 -5.13 2.20 -1.63
CA GLY A 61 -5.06 3.20 -0.57
C GLY A 61 -3.96 4.22 -0.82
N HIS A 62 -4.33 5.50 -0.76
CA HIS A 62 -3.43 6.63 -1.02
C HIS A 62 -3.62 7.80 -0.04
N GLU A 63 -4.55 7.67 0.90
CA GLU A 63 -4.84 8.66 1.92
C GLU A 63 -4.48 8.08 3.28
N GLY A 64 -3.26 8.30 3.77
CA GLY A 64 -2.79 7.68 5.01
C GLY A 64 -1.83 8.54 5.81
N ALA A 65 -1.73 8.21 7.10
CA ALA A 65 -0.75 8.78 8.02
C ALA A 65 -0.08 7.65 8.82
N GLY A 66 1.21 7.81 9.04
CA GLY A 66 2.03 6.77 9.66
C GLY A 66 3.31 7.32 10.26
N VAL A 67 4.16 6.39 10.70
CA VAL A 67 5.47 6.70 11.29
C VAL A 67 6.54 6.07 10.40
N VAL A 68 7.61 6.81 10.11
CA VAL A 68 8.80 6.24 9.45
C VAL A 68 9.43 5.25 10.41
N VAL A 69 9.64 4.01 9.96
CA VAL A 69 10.24 2.95 10.78
C VAL A 69 11.63 2.56 10.31
N ASP A 70 11.93 2.78 9.03
CA ASP A 70 13.27 2.59 8.47
C ASP A 70 13.43 3.40 7.17
N THR A 71 14.67 3.67 6.79
CA THR A 71 15.01 4.37 5.55
C THR A 71 16.14 3.64 4.84
N GLY A 72 16.00 3.46 3.54
CA GLY A 72 17.08 2.88 2.75
C GLY A 72 18.24 3.88 2.52
N PRO A 73 19.36 3.40 1.96
CA PRO A 73 20.51 4.25 1.65
C PRO A 73 20.13 5.49 0.81
N GLY A 74 20.79 6.61 1.08
CA GLY A 74 20.61 7.87 0.32
C GLY A 74 19.46 8.76 0.79
N VAL A 75 18.54 8.26 1.63
CA VAL A 75 17.50 9.10 2.25
C VAL A 75 18.13 9.97 3.35
N THR A 76 18.01 11.30 3.22
CA THR A 76 18.65 12.27 4.14
C THR A 76 17.66 13.24 4.80
N THR A 77 16.43 13.30 4.32
CA THR A 77 15.42 14.28 4.73
C THR A 77 14.43 13.73 5.76
N LEU A 78 14.44 12.41 5.99
CA LEU A 78 13.52 11.69 6.87
C LEU A 78 14.32 10.74 7.77
N LYS A 79 13.75 10.43 8.94
CA LYS A 79 14.26 9.46 9.91
C LYS A 79 13.10 8.80 10.63
#